data_AF-A0A1F0FRL0-F1
#
_entry.id   AF-A0A1F0FRL0-F1
#
_cell.length_a   1.000
_cell.length_b   1.000
_cell.length_c   1.000
_cell.angle_alpha   90.00
_cell.angle_beta   90.00
_cell.angle_gamma   90.00
#
_symmetry.space_group_name_H-M   'P 1'
#
loop_
_entity.id
_entity.type
_entity.pdbx_description
1 polymer ?
#
loop_
_entity_poly.entity_id
_entity_poly.type
_entity_poly.pdbx_seq_one_letter_code
_entity_poly.pdbx_strand_id
1 'polypeptide(L)'
;MSIEVFVFGANNGAFSFPDKDASYFETTFYTDIKELPKNTPLFDVRLRQIGDQRWVDYTVLIYGLKGSRDNDYVGITCRSAMLFKDLNQIYAIMNSCFASCIIGTLVKKDLKELVGGASFAKDIPLRIEKKIVEFITSMSITAEEDFIRIPNNTRESNGKLHRLSTIDLPQCVDYSNVLYGGGRLLFSDSFPSKRENANLKEYEEQVRQINSKHQSNLDELKRNYQSSLEEERERSREVAEENLDLKEKLGAIQEIVSGEKRLENQNRLSNSRTIRKSGNNNFDDKNQVSQTLGKSSKVKRGGEETSSKGGTFCLFKQNCVRFIPWIIVALLLGAFIVLYSNGNVVFGKKRQEIEKVDRAINQQDSVAVSEETKQLK
;
A
#
# COMPACT_ATOMS: atom_id res chain seq x y z
N MET A 1 -28.20 -38.29 -17.20
CA MET A 1 -27.84 -37.04 -16.50
C MET A 1 -28.88 -36.00 -16.85
N SER A 2 -29.54 -35.37 -15.87
CA SER A 2 -30.45 -34.24 -16.12
C SER A 2 -29.70 -32.94 -15.92
N ILE A 3 -29.59 -32.15 -16.98
CA ILE A 3 -29.05 -30.78 -16.95
C ILE A 3 -30.23 -29.84 -17.15
N GLU A 4 -30.37 -28.84 -16.29
CA GLU A 4 -31.27 -27.71 -16.51
C GLU A 4 -30.43 -26.47 -16.81
N VAL A 5 -30.76 -25.74 -17.87
CA VAL A 5 -30.06 -24.49 -18.22
C VAL A 5 -30.99 -23.31 -18.00
N PHE A 6 -30.46 -22.28 -17.36
CA PHE A 6 -31.16 -21.02 -17.10
C PHE A 6 -30.35 -19.86 -17.66
N VAL A 7 -31.03 -18.88 -18.23
CA VAL A 7 -30.47 -17.59 -18.60
C VAL A 7 -31.29 -16.52 -17.90
N PHE A 8 -30.61 -15.66 -17.15
CA PHE A 8 -31.27 -14.70 -16.28
C PHE A 8 -30.51 -13.38 -16.27
N GLY A 9 -31.16 -12.33 -15.79
CA GLY A 9 -30.53 -11.03 -15.67
C GLY A 9 -31.48 -9.96 -15.18
N ALA A 10 -30.96 -8.74 -15.09
CA ALA A 10 -31.73 -7.54 -14.82
C ALA A 10 -31.58 -6.60 -16.01
N ASN A 11 -32.68 -6.34 -16.73
CA ASN A 11 -32.77 -5.30 -17.75
C ASN A 11 -34.23 -4.85 -17.86
N ASN A 12 -34.55 -3.68 -17.30
CA ASN A 12 -35.91 -3.18 -17.11
C ASN A 12 -36.77 -4.11 -16.25
N GLY A 13 -36.16 -4.71 -15.22
CA GLY A 13 -36.75 -5.75 -14.37
C GLY A 13 -35.91 -7.03 -14.39
N ALA A 14 -36.07 -7.87 -13.37
CA ALA A 14 -35.47 -9.20 -13.35
C ALA A 14 -36.17 -10.10 -14.37
N PHE A 15 -35.40 -10.94 -15.05
CA PHE A 15 -35.93 -11.98 -15.93
C PHE A 15 -35.16 -13.29 -15.72
N SER A 16 -35.82 -14.42 -16.00
CA SER A 16 -35.20 -15.73 -16.09
C SER A 16 -35.92 -16.58 -17.13
N PHE A 17 -35.16 -17.36 -17.89
CA PHE A 17 -35.66 -18.33 -18.84
C PHE A 17 -34.96 -19.67 -18.61
N PRO A 18 -35.71 -20.76 -18.35
CA PRO A 18 -37.15 -20.79 -18.05
C PRO A 18 -37.47 -20.10 -16.71
N ASP A 19 -38.72 -19.64 -16.53
CA ASP A 19 -39.17 -18.82 -15.38
C ASP A 19 -39.35 -19.60 -14.06
N LYS A 20 -38.97 -20.89 -14.03
CA LYS A 20 -39.19 -21.81 -12.89
C LYS A 20 -38.45 -21.39 -11.61
N ASP A 21 -37.40 -20.57 -11.72
CA ASP A 21 -36.53 -20.16 -10.61
C ASP A 21 -36.22 -18.65 -10.59
N ALA A 22 -37.03 -17.81 -11.25
CA ALA A 22 -36.74 -16.38 -11.39
C ALA A 22 -36.52 -15.67 -10.05
N SER A 23 -37.35 -15.95 -9.04
CA SER A 23 -37.21 -15.36 -7.71
C SER A 23 -35.87 -15.71 -7.06
N TYR A 24 -35.40 -16.96 -7.21
CA TYR A 24 -34.08 -17.36 -6.71
C TYR A 24 -32.95 -16.59 -7.38
N PHE A 25 -32.98 -16.45 -8.71
CA PHE A 25 -31.95 -15.70 -9.43
C PHE A 25 -31.94 -14.22 -9.05
N GLU A 26 -33.13 -13.62 -8.94
CA GLU A 26 -33.29 -12.24 -8.51
C GLU A 26 -32.72 -12.02 -7.11
N THR A 27 -33.10 -12.84 -6.12
CA THR A 27 -32.58 -12.67 -4.75
C THR A 27 -31.09 -12.93 -4.71
N THR A 28 -30.63 -14.03 -5.29
CA THR A 28 -29.24 -14.53 -5.14
C THR A 28 -28.21 -13.62 -5.81
N PHE A 29 -28.55 -13.02 -6.94
CA PHE A 29 -27.61 -12.24 -7.75
C PHE A 29 -27.89 -10.73 -7.72
N TYR A 30 -29.01 -10.27 -7.18
CA TYR A 30 -29.21 -8.84 -6.97
C TYR A 30 -28.71 -8.34 -5.60
N THR A 31 -28.87 -9.14 -4.53
CA THR A 31 -28.51 -8.68 -3.17
C THR A 31 -27.03 -8.86 -2.85
N ASP A 32 -26.43 -9.97 -3.29
CA ASP A 32 -25.11 -10.41 -2.82
C ASP A 32 -23.93 -9.82 -3.60
N ILE A 33 -24.18 -9.03 -4.66
CA ILE A 33 -23.18 -8.72 -5.69
C ILE A 33 -22.44 -7.38 -5.49
N LYS A 34 -22.81 -6.55 -4.51
CA LYS A 34 -22.28 -5.18 -4.37
C LYS A 34 -20.75 -5.08 -4.28
N GLU A 35 -20.06 -6.12 -3.82
CA GLU A 35 -18.59 -6.17 -3.68
C GLU A 35 -17.87 -6.97 -4.78
N LEU A 36 -18.57 -7.44 -5.80
CA LEU A 36 -17.96 -8.26 -6.84
C LEU A 36 -17.31 -7.40 -7.95
N PRO A 37 -16.27 -7.92 -8.62
CA PRO A 37 -15.66 -7.26 -9.77
C PRO A 37 -16.71 -6.92 -10.83
N LYS A 38 -16.76 -5.65 -11.24
CA LYS A 38 -17.66 -5.18 -12.30
C LYS A 38 -17.06 -5.46 -13.67
N ASN A 39 -17.93 -5.74 -14.64
CA ASN A 39 -17.58 -5.92 -16.05
C ASN A 39 -16.56 -7.05 -16.28
N THR A 40 -16.55 -8.06 -15.41
CA THR A 40 -15.71 -9.25 -15.55
C THR A 40 -16.58 -10.47 -15.32
N PRO A 41 -16.46 -11.53 -16.15
CA PRO A 41 -17.14 -12.79 -15.90
C PRO A 41 -16.72 -13.38 -14.54
N LEU A 42 -17.71 -13.85 -13.81
CA LEU A 42 -17.54 -14.53 -12.53
C LEU A 42 -18.14 -15.93 -12.67
N PHE A 43 -17.38 -16.94 -12.26
CA PHE A 43 -17.84 -18.33 -12.24
C PHE A 43 -18.18 -18.73 -10.80
N ASP A 44 -19.47 -18.85 -10.51
CA ASP A 44 -20.03 -19.16 -9.20
C ASP A 44 -20.52 -20.61 -9.15
N VAL A 45 -20.11 -21.35 -8.13
CA VAL A 45 -20.44 -22.77 -7.94
C VAL A 45 -21.03 -22.96 -6.56
N ARG A 46 -22.28 -23.45 -6.52
CA ARG A 46 -23.04 -23.63 -5.29
C ARG A 46 -23.82 -24.92 -5.28
N LEU A 47 -24.05 -25.45 -4.08
CA LEU A 47 -25.04 -26.50 -3.86
C LEU A 47 -26.37 -25.89 -3.42
N ARG A 48 -27.45 -26.41 -4.00
CA ARG A 48 -28.84 -26.03 -3.73
C ARG A 48 -29.66 -27.26 -3.38
N GLN A 49 -30.58 -27.13 -2.44
CA GLN A 49 -31.58 -28.15 -2.16
C GLN A 49 -32.94 -27.67 -2.70
N ILE A 50 -33.60 -28.53 -3.48
CA ILE A 50 -34.93 -28.27 -4.04
C ILE A 50 -35.81 -29.45 -3.66
N GLY A 51 -36.68 -29.26 -2.68
CA GLY A 51 -37.39 -30.37 -2.04
C GLY A 51 -36.39 -31.36 -1.44
N ASP A 52 -36.50 -32.63 -1.85
CA ASP A 52 -35.63 -33.71 -1.38
C ASP A 52 -34.38 -33.93 -2.25
N GLN A 53 -34.26 -33.19 -3.36
CA GLN A 53 -33.15 -33.34 -4.30
C GLN A 53 -32.09 -32.27 -4.10
N ARG A 54 -30.84 -32.68 -4.29
CA ARG A 54 -29.69 -31.78 -4.28
C ARG A 54 -29.16 -31.56 -5.68
N TRP A 55 -28.77 -30.33 -5.91
CA TRP A 55 -28.30 -29.85 -7.19
C TRP A 55 -27.03 -29.04 -6.99
N VAL A 56 -26.15 -29.08 -7.99
CA VAL A 56 -25.08 -28.10 -8.13
C VAL A 56 -25.47 -27.11 -9.23
N ASP A 57 -25.39 -25.83 -8.91
CA ASP A 57 -25.53 -24.74 -9.86
C ASP A 57 -24.13 -24.26 -10.26
N TYR A 58 -23.79 -24.41 -11.54
CA TYR A 58 -22.62 -23.82 -12.17
C TYR A 58 -23.05 -22.56 -12.90
N THR A 59 -22.64 -21.40 -12.41
CA THR A 59 -23.12 -20.12 -12.92
C THR A 59 -21.99 -19.30 -13.48
N VAL A 60 -22.12 -18.81 -14.72
CA VAL A 60 -21.25 -17.73 -15.23
C VAL A 60 -22.09 -16.47 -15.30
N LEU A 61 -21.67 -15.43 -14.60
CA LEU A 61 -22.39 -14.16 -14.54
C LEU A 61 -21.46 -12.98 -14.77
N ILE A 62 -22.01 -11.91 -15.31
CA ILE A 62 -21.36 -10.61 -15.37
C ILE A 62 -22.26 -9.58 -14.71
N TYR A 63 -21.67 -8.72 -13.90
CA TYR A 63 -22.35 -7.67 -13.16
C TYR A 63 -21.70 -6.31 -13.41
N GLY A 64 -22.42 -5.23 -13.09
CA GLY A 64 -21.90 -3.88 -13.25
C GLY A 64 -22.15 -3.32 -14.64
N LEU A 65 -23.01 -3.99 -15.42
CA LEU A 65 -23.36 -3.58 -16.75
C LEU A 65 -24.20 -2.30 -16.72
N LYS A 66 -24.01 -1.47 -17.74
CA LYS A 66 -24.90 -0.35 -18.05
C LYS A 66 -26.08 -0.88 -18.85
N GLY A 67 -27.27 -0.71 -18.30
CA GLY A 67 -28.52 -1.04 -18.96
C GLY A 67 -29.61 -0.07 -18.55
N SER A 68 -30.68 -0.62 -18.00
CA SER A 68 -31.81 0.12 -17.45
C SER A 68 -31.52 0.77 -16.10
N ARG A 69 -30.66 0.13 -15.30
CA ARG A 69 -30.29 0.55 -13.95
C ARG A 69 -28.79 0.40 -13.76
N ASP A 70 -28.28 1.10 -12.76
CA ASP A 70 -26.88 0.92 -12.37
C ASP A 70 -26.65 -0.50 -11.84
N ASN A 71 -25.61 -1.11 -12.39
CA ASN A 71 -25.19 -2.47 -12.08
C ASN A 71 -26.19 -3.57 -12.46
N ASP A 72 -26.77 -3.43 -13.65
CA ASP A 72 -27.45 -4.54 -14.31
C ASP A 72 -26.49 -5.74 -14.47
N TYR A 73 -27.07 -6.93 -14.60
CA TYR A 73 -26.33 -8.19 -14.69
C TYR A 73 -27.00 -9.15 -15.65
N VAL A 74 -26.21 -10.08 -16.19
CA VAL A 74 -26.68 -11.22 -16.97
C VAL A 74 -25.86 -12.44 -16.55
N GLY A 75 -26.52 -13.58 -16.44
CA GLY A 75 -25.88 -14.83 -16.12
C GLY A 75 -26.52 -16.02 -16.82
N ILE A 76 -25.75 -17.10 -16.85
CA ILE A 76 -26.19 -18.42 -17.26
C ILE A 76 -25.92 -19.37 -16.11
N THR A 77 -26.88 -20.23 -15.80
CA THR A 77 -26.70 -21.31 -14.82
C THR A 77 -26.94 -22.64 -15.51
N CYS A 78 -25.97 -23.54 -15.41
CA CYS A 78 -26.13 -24.95 -15.70
C CYS A 78 -26.29 -25.68 -14.37
N ARG A 79 -27.47 -26.26 -14.16
CA ARG A 79 -27.80 -27.02 -12.98
C ARG A 79 -27.69 -28.51 -13.27
N SER A 80 -27.02 -29.24 -12.39
CA SER A 80 -26.82 -30.68 -12.50
C SER A 80 -27.11 -31.39 -11.18
N ALA A 81 -27.65 -32.61 -11.25
CA ALA A 81 -27.86 -33.48 -10.08
C ALA A 81 -26.56 -34.15 -9.61
N MET A 82 -25.47 -34.02 -10.39
CA MET A 82 -24.15 -34.56 -10.09
C MET A 82 -23.09 -33.48 -10.27
N LEU A 83 -22.05 -33.53 -9.43
CA LEU A 83 -20.89 -32.65 -9.53
C LEU A 83 -19.97 -33.15 -10.65
N PHE A 84 -19.43 -32.26 -11.47
CA PHE A 84 -18.28 -32.59 -12.31
C PHE A 84 -17.08 -32.96 -11.43
N LYS A 85 -16.24 -33.88 -11.86
CA LYS A 85 -15.01 -34.22 -11.12
C LYS A 85 -13.94 -33.17 -11.37
N ASP A 86 -13.80 -32.74 -12.63
CA ASP A 86 -12.91 -31.65 -13.02
C ASP A 86 -13.68 -30.33 -13.13
N LEU A 87 -13.39 -29.41 -12.20
CA LEU A 87 -14.00 -28.08 -12.18
C LEU A 87 -13.55 -27.21 -13.37
N ASN A 88 -12.30 -27.41 -13.83
CA ASN A 88 -11.77 -26.66 -14.96
C ASN A 88 -12.49 -27.04 -16.26
N GLN A 89 -12.84 -28.32 -16.42
CA GLN A 89 -13.61 -28.80 -17.56
C GLN A 89 -14.98 -28.13 -17.67
N ILE A 90 -15.79 -28.15 -16.59
CA ILE A 90 -17.10 -27.48 -16.60
C ILE A 90 -16.97 -25.97 -16.73
N TYR A 91 -15.94 -25.35 -16.13
CA TYR A 91 -15.65 -23.93 -16.35
C TYR A 91 -15.41 -23.62 -17.83
N ALA A 92 -14.60 -24.43 -18.52
CA ALA A 92 -14.32 -24.23 -19.95
C ALA A 92 -15.59 -24.35 -20.81
N ILE A 93 -16.44 -25.35 -20.53
CA ILE A 93 -17.75 -25.52 -21.20
C ILE A 93 -18.64 -24.30 -20.97
N MET A 94 -18.78 -23.88 -19.72
CA MET A 94 -19.62 -22.75 -19.33
C MET A 94 -19.13 -21.43 -19.92
N ASN A 95 -17.82 -21.19 -19.90
CA ASN A 95 -17.22 -19.98 -20.46
C ASN A 95 -17.38 -19.94 -22.00
N SER A 96 -17.21 -21.09 -22.68
CA SER A 96 -17.47 -21.22 -24.12
C SER A 96 -18.93 -20.93 -24.46
N CYS A 97 -19.88 -21.47 -23.68
CA CYS A 97 -21.30 -21.19 -23.84
C CYS A 97 -21.60 -19.70 -23.62
N PHE A 98 -21.08 -19.12 -22.54
CA PHE A 98 -21.25 -17.70 -22.24
C PHE A 98 -20.72 -16.81 -23.37
N ALA A 99 -19.48 -17.04 -23.80
CA ALA A 99 -18.85 -16.24 -24.85
C ALA A 99 -19.60 -16.32 -26.18
N SER A 100 -20.13 -17.48 -26.53
CA SER A 100 -20.77 -17.71 -27.84
C SER A 100 -22.27 -17.43 -27.88
N CYS A 101 -22.96 -17.43 -26.73
CA CYS A 101 -24.41 -17.27 -26.66
C CYS A 101 -24.84 -15.97 -25.99
N ILE A 102 -24.01 -15.39 -25.11
CA ILE A 102 -24.35 -14.18 -24.35
C ILE A 102 -23.64 -12.95 -24.93
N ILE A 103 -22.33 -13.03 -25.16
CA ILE A 103 -21.56 -11.91 -25.72
C ILE A 103 -22.00 -11.64 -27.16
N GLY A 104 -22.29 -10.38 -27.46
CA GLY A 104 -22.84 -9.91 -28.74
C GLY A 104 -24.36 -10.08 -28.88
N THR A 105 -25.01 -10.89 -28.05
CA THR A 105 -26.47 -11.09 -28.06
C THR A 105 -27.16 -10.31 -26.95
N LEU A 106 -26.73 -10.51 -25.70
CA LEU A 106 -27.27 -9.82 -24.53
C LEU A 106 -26.30 -8.77 -23.97
N VAL A 107 -24.99 -8.98 -24.12
CA VAL A 107 -23.94 -8.10 -23.58
C VAL A 107 -23.03 -7.64 -24.71
N LYS A 108 -22.59 -6.38 -24.71
CA LYS A 108 -21.62 -5.89 -25.70
C LYS A 108 -20.28 -6.61 -25.57
N LYS A 109 -19.50 -6.62 -26.65
CA LYS A 109 -18.17 -7.25 -26.67
C LYS A 109 -17.16 -6.63 -25.69
N ASP A 110 -17.38 -5.39 -25.28
CA ASP A 110 -16.56 -4.71 -24.28
C ASP A 110 -16.94 -5.08 -22.84
N LEU A 111 -17.98 -5.91 -22.66
CA LEU A 111 -18.47 -6.41 -21.38
C LEU A 111 -19.00 -5.32 -20.43
N LYS A 112 -19.35 -4.14 -20.95
CA LYS A 112 -19.78 -2.99 -20.13
C LYS A 112 -21.25 -2.67 -20.21
N GLU A 113 -21.94 -3.09 -21.27
CA GLU A 113 -23.31 -2.67 -21.53
C GLU A 113 -24.18 -3.82 -22.04
N LEU A 114 -25.47 -3.72 -21.76
CA LEU A 114 -26.47 -4.62 -22.33
C LEU A 114 -26.86 -4.21 -23.75
N VAL A 115 -27.08 -5.20 -24.61
CA VAL A 115 -27.44 -4.99 -26.03
C VAL A 115 -28.94 -5.12 -26.25
N GLY A 116 -29.63 -5.98 -25.49
CA GLY A 116 -31.04 -6.30 -25.69
C GLY A 116 -31.80 -6.57 -24.40
N GLY A 117 -33.14 -6.54 -24.48
CA GLY A 117 -34.05 -6.85 -23.38
C GLY A 117 -34.31 -8.35 -23.19
N ALA A 118 -35.14 -8.70 -22.21
CA ALA A 118 -35.45 -10.09 -21.85
C ALA A 118 -35.93 -10.97 -23.03
N SER A 119 -36.57 -10.40 -24.06
CA SER A 119 -37.02 -11.14 -25.24
C SER A 119 -35.88 -11.85 -25.98
N PHE A 120 -34.68 -11.29 -25.98
CA PHE A 120 -33.51 -11.87 -26.65
C PHE A 120 -32.96 -13.11 -25.91
N ALA A 121 -33.35 -13.30 -24.64
CA ALA A 121 -32.85 -14.39 -23.82
C ALA A 121 -33.67 -15.69 -23.94
N LYS A 122 -34.87 -15.65 -24.52
CA LYS A 122 -35.83 -16.78 -24.51
C LYS A 122 -35.28 -18.07 -25.13
N ASP A 123 -34.60 -17.96 -26.27
CA ASP A 123 -34.12 -19.13 -27.01
C ASP A 123 -32.67 -19.52 -26.64
N ILE A 124 -32.02 -18.73 -25.79
CA ILE A 124 -30.63 -18.94 -25.40
C ILE A 124 -30.45 -20.22 -24.55
N PRO A 125 -31.30 -20.53 -23.54
CA PRO A 125 -31.17 -21.76 -22.76
C PRO A 125 -31.08 -23.02 -23.63
N LEU A 126 -31.95 -23.16 -24.63
CA LEU A 126 -31.97 -24.30 -25.55
C LEU A 126 -30.68 -24.40 -26.38
N ARG A 127 -30.14 -23.26 -26.83
CA ARG A 127 -28.86 -23.22 -27.57
C ARG A 127 -27.69 -23.64 -26.69
N ILE A 128 -27.68 -23.21 -25.44
CA ILE A 128 -26.64 -23.57 -24.46
C ILE A 128 -26.74 -25.05 -24.10
N GLU A 129 -27.95 -25.56 -23.84
CA GLU A 129 -28.19 -26.98 -23.53
C GLU A 129 -27.67 -27.88 -24.66
N LYS A 130 -28.01 -27.56 -25.91
CA LYS A 130 -27.49 -28.28 -27.09
C LYS A 130 -25.96 -28.27 -27.14
N LYS A 131 -25.33 -27.11 -26.90
CA LYS A 131 -23.86 -27.00 -26.87
C LYS A 131 -23.23 -27.81 -25.75
N ILE A 132 -23.81 -27.80 -24.55
CA ILE A 132 -23.31 -28.60 -23.43
C ILE A 132 -23.36 -30.09 -23.79
N VAL A 133 -24.45 -30.56 -24.40
CA VAL A 133 -24.56 -31.95 -24.89
C VAL A 133 -23.52 -32.27 -25.95
N GLU A 134 -23.29 -31.37 -26.91
CA GLU A 134 -22.23 -31.52 -27.92
C GLU A 134 -20.83 -31.60 -27.27
N PHE A 135 -20.54 -30.76 -26.27
CA PHE A 135 -19.28 -30.80 -25.51
C PHE A 135 -19.12 -32.11 -24.74
N ILE A 136 -20.14 -32.51 -23.98
CA ILE A 136 -20.13 -33.78 -23.23
C ILE A 136 -19.88 -34.96 -24.17
N THR A 137 -20.54 -34.98 -25.33
CA THR A 137 -20.39 -36.06 -26.32
C THR A 137 -18.99 -36.05 -26.96
N SER A 138 -18.51 -34.89 -27.40
CA SER A 138 -17.21 -34.75 -28.07
C SER A 138 -16.01 -35.00 -27.16
N MET A 139 -16.12 -34.65 -25.89
CA MET A 139 -15.08 -34.90 -24.88
C MET A 139 -15.21 -36.29 -24.25
N SER A 140 -16.15 -37.13 -24.71
CA SER A 140 -16.41 -38.47 -24.18
C SER A 140 -16.66 -38.50 -22.67
N ILE A 141 -17.33 -37.46 -22.14
CA ILE A 141 -17.59 -37.32 -20.71
C ILE A 141 -18.64 -38.36 -20.30
N THR A 142 -18.32 -39.22 -19.34
CA THR A 142 -19.20 -40.28 -18.85
C THR A 142 -19.63 -40.05 -17.40
N ALA A 143 -20.84 -40.52 -17.07
CA ALA A 143 -21.41 -40.37 -15.73
C ALA A 143 -20.59 -41.02 -14.61
N GLU A 144 -19.79 -42.05 -14.92
CA GLU A 144 -19.03 -42.83 -13.95
C GLU A 144 -17.63 -42.24 -13.69
N GLU A 145 -16.98 -41.70 -14.72
CA GLU A 145 -15.58 -41.25 -14.62
C GLU A 145 -15.47 -39.76 -14.28
N ASP A 146 -16.39 -38.95 -14.82
CA ASP A 146 -16.31 -37.49 -14.81
C ASP A 146 -17.27 -36.83 -13.83
N PHE A 147 -18.09 -37.59 -13.12
CA PHE A 147 -19.06 -37.05 -12.19
C PHE A 147 -18.99 -37.69 -10.80
N ILE A 148 -19.29 -36.89 -9.79
CA ILE A 148 -19.37 -37.26 -8.39
C ILE A 148 -20.83 -37.12 -7.94
N ARG A 149 -21.36 -38.16 -7.31
CA ARG A 149 -22.70 -38.11 -6.69
C ARG A 149 -22.67 -37.17 -5.47
N ILE A 150 -23.67 -36.31 -5.35
CA ILE A 150 -23.81 -35.41 -4.21
C ILE A 150 -24.35 -36.21 -3.00
N PRO A 151 -23.66 -36.23 -1.84
CA PRO A 151 -24.10 -36.95 -0.66
C PRO A 151 -25.44 -36.47 -0.11
N ASN A 152 -26.20 -37.41 0.48
CA ASN A 152 -27.52 -37.13 1.03
C ASN A 152 -27.52 -36.32 2.35
N ASN A 153 -26.36 -36.05 2.93
CA ASN A 153 -26.20 -35.28 4.17
C ASN A 153 -25.60 -33.88 3.93
N THR A 154 -25.36 -33.51 2.68
CA THR A 154 -24.78 -32.21 2.33
C THR A 154 -25.73 -31.06 2.67
N ARG A 155 -25.19 -29.97 3.20
CA ARG A 155 -25.97 -28.75 3.50
C ARG A 155 -26.06 -27.85 2.27
N GLU A 156 -27.10 -27.02 2.21
CA GLU A 156 -27.18 -25.94 1.23
C GLU A 156 -26.01 -24.95 1.39
N SER A 157 -25.72 -24.20 0.32
CA SER A 157 -24.65 -23.20 0.31
C SER A 157 -25.02 -21.96 1.15
N ASN A 158 -24.95 -22.10 2.47
CA ASN A 158 -25.10 -21.00 3.45
C ASN A 158 -23.79 -20.69 4.21
N GLY A 159 -22.71 -21.35 3.82
CA GLY A 159 -21.39 -21.24 4.42
C GLY A 159 -20.54 -20.13 3.80
N LYS A 160 -19.24 -20.20 4.09
CA LYS A 160 -18.27 -19.18 3.70
C LYS A 160 -18.14 -19.07 2.17
N LEU A 161 -18.05 -17.84 1.67
CA LEU A 161 -17.66 -17.54 0.29
C LEU A 161 -16.14 -17.65 0.12
N HIS A 162 -15.71 -18.49 -0.81
CA HIS A 162 -14.32 -18.65 -1.22
C HIS A 162 -14.11 -17.98 -2.57
N ARG A 163 -13.36 -16.87 -2.59
CA ARG A 163 -12.98 -16.14 -3.80
C ARG A 163 -11.63 -16.66 -4.27
N LEU A 164 -11.54 -17.16 -5.51
CA LEU A 164 -10.36 -17.82 -6.05
C LEU A 164 -10.07 -17.31 -7.46
N SER A 165 -8.81 -17.25 -7.86
CA SER A 165 -8.49 -16.93 -9.25
C SER A 165 -8.85 -18.11 -10.17
N THR A 166 -9.30 -17.82 -11.38
CA THR A 166 -9.54 -18.84 -12.42
C THR A 166 -8.27 -19.59 -12.79
N ILE A 167 -7.09 -18.96 -12.70
CA ILE A 167 -5.80 -19.61 -12.96
C ILE A 167 -5.51 -20.74 -11.95
N ASP A 168 -6.15 -20.71 -10.78
CA ASP A 168 -6.00 -21.71 -9.73
C ASP A 168 -7.03 -22.86 -9.85
N LEU A 169 -7.95 -22.81 -10.82
CA LEU A 169 -8.96 -23.85 -11.04
C LEU A 169 -8.36 -25.26 -11.16
N PRO A 170 -7.29 -25.51 -11.95
CA PRO A 170 -6.68 -26.83 -12.07
C PRO A 170 -6.11 -27.36 -10.74
N GLN A 171 -5.83 -26.48 -9.78
CA GLN A 171 -5.27 -26.82 -8.48
C GLN A 171 -6.35 -26.98 -7.40
N CYS A 172 -7.64 -26.94 -7.79
CA CYS A 172 -8.77 -27.02 -6.87
C CYS A 172 -9.23 -28.49 -6.69
N VAL A 173 -8.32 -29.36 -6.25
CA VAL A 173 -8.53 -30.82 -6.21
C VAL A 173 -9.66 -31.24 -5.25
N ASP A 174 -9.90 -30.48 -4.18
CA ASP A 174 -10.89 -30.80 -3.12
C ASP A 174 -12.07 -29.82 -3.04
N TYR A 175 -12.44 -29.22 -4.17
CA TYR A 175 -13.51 -28.23 -4.19
C TYR A 175 -14.87 -28.81 -3.75
N SER A 176 -15.09 -30.12 -3.94
CA SER A 176 -16.25 -30.85 -3.45
C SER A 176 -16.39 -30.79 -1.94
N ASN A 177 -15.28 -30.88 -1.18
CA ASN A 177 -15.30 -30.77 0.29
C ASN A 177 -15.74 -29.38 0.75
N VAL A 178 -15.32 -28.33 0.03
CA VAL A 178 -15.77 -26.96 0.30
C VAL A 178 -17.29 -26.85 0.09
N LEU A 179 -17.79 -27.38 -1.03
CA LEU A 179 -19.22 -27.39 -1.33
C LEU A 179 -20.02 -28.23 -0.32
N TYR A 180 -19.53 -29.42 0.04
CA TYR A 180 -20.20 -30.30 1.01
C TYR A 180 -20.27 -29.72 2.42
N GLY A 181 -19.29 -28.90 2.80
CA GLY A 181 -19.30 -28.10 4.02
C GLY A 181 -20.28 -26.92 4.00
N GLY A 182 -21.08 -26.75 2.94
CA GLY A 182 -21.99 -25.62 2.73
C GLY A 182 -21.29 -24.39 2.16
N GLY A 183 -20.02 -24.48 1.75
CA GLY A 183 -19.30 -23.36 1.15
C GLY A 183 -19.83 -22.96 -0.23
N ARG A 184 -19.41 -21.78 -0.67
CA ARG A 184 -19.62 -21.26 -2.03
C ARG A 184 -18.27 -20.98 -2.66
N LEU A 185 -18.08 -21.35 -3.92
CA LEU A 185 -16.88 -21.03 -4.67
C LEU A 185 -17.18 -19.99 -5.73
N LEU A 186 -16.36 -18.94 -5.79
CA LEU A 186 -16.49 -17.89 -6.79
C LEU A 186 -15.13 -17.64 -7.43
N PHE A 187 -15.06 -17.79 -8.74
CA PHE A 187 -13.85 -17.64 -9.52
C PHE A 187 -13.91 -16.39 -10.41
N SER A 188 -12.78 -15.70 -10.52
CA SER A 188 -12.61 -14.58 -11.44
C SER A 188 -11.15 -14.36 -11.76
N ASP A 189 -10.84 -13.94 -12.99
CA ASP A 189 -9.52 -13.46 -13.39
C ASP A 189 -9.08 -12.22 -12.58
N SER A 190 -10.04 -11.48 -12.01
CA SER A 190 -9.77 -10.30 -11.18
C SER A 190 -9.39 -10.64 -9.74
N PHE A 191 -9.50 -11.90 -9.31
CA PHE A 191 -9.10 -12.30 -7.97
C PHE A 191 -7.62 -12.68 -7.94
N PRO A 192 -6.90 -12.32 -6.86
CA PRO A 192 -5.48 -12.65 -6.74
C PRO A 192 -5.30 -14.16 -6.66
N SER A 193 -4.37 -14.68 -7.46
CA SER A 193 -4.02 -16.09 -7.48
C SER A 193 -3.34 -16.55 -6.20
N LYS A 194 -3.32 -17.87 -5.95
CA LYS A 194 -2.57 -18.46 -4.84
C LYS A 194 -1.09 -18.03 -4.86
N ARG A 195 -0.49 -17.98 -6.04
CA ARG A 195 0.91 -17.55 -6.23
C ARG A 195 1.10 -16.08 -5.88
N GLU A 196 0.22 -15.20 -6.35
CA GLU A 196 0.30 -13.77 -6.02
C GLU A 196 0.10 -13.53 -4.52
N ASN A 197 -0.84 -14.23 -3.89
CA ASN A 197 -1.04 -14.17 -2.44
C ASN A 197 0.19 -14.68 -1.66
N ALA A 198 0.87 -15.72 -2.16
CA ALA A 198 2.11 -16.21 -1.56
C ALA A 198 3.24 -15.17 -1.66
N ASN A 199 3.43 -14.58 -2.85
CA ASN A 199 4.41 -13.53 -3.06
C ASN A 199 4.11 -12.30 -2.18
N LEU A 200 2.83 -11.91 -2.06
CA LEU A 200 2.42 -10.78 -1.24
C LEU A 200 2.76 -11.00 0.23
N LYS A 201 2.50 -12.21 0.78
CA LYS A 201 2.92 -12.58 2.13
C LYS A 201 4.44 -12.55 2.31
N GLU A 202 5.19 -12.99 1.30
CA GLU A 202 6.65 -12.93 1.33
C GLU A 202 7.15 -11.48 1.40
N TYR A 203 6.59 -10.59 0.56
CA TYR A 203 6.92 -9.17 0.59
C TYR A 203 6.50 -8.50 1.90
N GLU A 204 5.34 -8.83 2.46
CA GLU A 204 4.90 -8.34 3.77
C GLU A 204 5.88 -8.73 4.88
N GLU A 205 6.38 -9.96 4.87
CA GLU A 205 7.35 -10.45 5.83
C GLU A 205 8.72 -9.77 5.65
N GLN A 206 9.18 -9.58 4.41
CA GLN A 206 10.40 -8.81 4.13
C GLN A 206 10.31 -7.37 4.64
N VAL A 207 9.18 -6.69 4.39
CA VAL A 207 8.93 -5.33 4.88
C VAL A 207 8.91 -5.31 6.42
N ARG A 208 8.30 -6.31 7.06
CA ARG A 208 8.28 -6.43 8.52
C ARG A 208 9.69 -6.58 9.09
N GLN A 209 10.53 -7.41 8.48
CA GLN A 209 11.91 -7.62 8.91
C GLN A 209 12.75 -6.35 8.74
N ILE A 210 12.62 -5.67 7.60
CA ILE A 210 13.29 -4.40 7.33
C ILE A 210 12.88 -3.33 8.35
N ASN A 211 11.58 -3.20 8.62
CA ASN A 211 11.07 -2.26 9.61
C ASN A 211 11.58 -2.57 11.02
N SER A 212 11.59 -3.84 11.42
CA SER A 212 12.13 -4.27 12.72
C SER A 212 13.62 -3.93 12.84
N LYS A 213 14.40 -4.15 11.77
CA LYS A 213 15.83 -3.82 11.76
C LYS A 213 16.07 -2.31 11.85
N HIS A 214 15.34 -1.51 11.07
CA HIS A 214 15.44 -0.05 11.15
C HIS A 214 15.03 0.48 12.51
N GLN A 215 13.98 -0.07 13.12
CA GLN A 215 13.55 0.31 14.45
C GLN A 215 14.63 0.01 15.49
N SER A 216 15.24 -1.18 15.44
CA SER A 216 16.36 -1.54 16.32
C SER A 216 17.55 -0.58 16.16
N ASN A 217 17.93 -0.26 14.92
CA ASN A 217 19.03 0.67 14.64
C ASN A 217 18.73 2.10 15.14
N LEU A 218 17.48 2.56 15.01
CA LEU A 218 17.07 3.87 15.53
C LEU A 218 17.12 3.89 17.06
N ASP A 219 16.71 2.82 17.71
CA ASP A 219 16.74 2.72 19.17
C ASP A 219 18.18 2.64 19.68
N GLU A 220 19.07 1.94 18.98
CA GLU A 220 20.51 1.92 19.27
C GLU A 220 21.14 3.31 19.08
N LEU A 221 20.85 3.99 17.96
CA LEU A 221 21.37 5.33 17.70
C LEU A 221 20.88 6.34 18.76
N LYS A 222 19.63 6.24 19.21
CA LYS A 222 19.09 7.06 20.29
C LYS A 222 19.80 6.81 21.61
N ARG A 223 20.06 5.55 21.97
CA ARG A 223 20.81 5.21 23.19
C ARG A 223 22.22 5.76 23.12
N ASN A 224 22.93 5.55 22.00
CA ASN A 224 24.28 6.05 21.82
C ASN A 224 24.33 7.59 21.92
N TYR A 225 23.38 8.27 21.28
CA TYR A 225 23.27 9.72 21.37
C TYR A 225 22.98 10.21 22.79
N GLN A 226 22.09 9.53 23.53
CA GLN A 226 21.81 9.84 24.93
C GLN A 226 23.04 9.67 25.81
N SER A 227 23.78 8.56 25.65
CA SER A 227 25.02 8.33 26.39
C SER A 227 26.06 9.42 26.11
N SER A 228 26.29 9.78 24.84
CA SER A 228 27.23 10.86 24.51
C SER A 228 26.79 12.22 25.05
N LEU A 229 25.49 12.51 25.06
CA LEU A 229 24.95 13.74 25.64
C LEU A 229 25.14 13.79 27.17
N GLU A 230 25.01 12.63 27.84
CA GLU A 230 25.28 12.49 29.27
C GLU A 230 26.76 12.74 29.58
N GLU A 231 27.67 12.11 28.83
CA GLU A 231 29.12 12.31 28.96
C GLU A 231 29.52 13.78 28.74
N GLU A 232 28.95 14.45 27.73
CA GLU A 232 29.23 15.86 27.46
C GLU A 232 28.71 16.78 28.58
N ARG A 233 27.56 16.44 29.17
CA ARG A 233 27.03 17.15 30.35
C ARG A 233 27.92 16.97 31.56
N GLU A 234 28.46 15.78 31.77
CA GLU A 234 29.36 15.50 32.90
C GLU A 234 30.68 16.28 32.75
N ARG A 235 31.32 16.23 31.57
CA ARG A 235 32.48 17.07 31.27
C ARG A 235 32.21 18.56 31.44
N SER A 236 31.02 19.02 31.04
CA SER A 236 30.63 20.43 31.23
C SER A 236 30.50 20.82 32.70
N ARG A 237 30.09 19.88 33.58
CA ARG A 237 30.04 20.11 35.04
C ARG A 237 31.45 20.16 35.61
N GLU A 238 32.32 19.22 35.24
CA GLU A 238 33.73 19.21 35.67
C GLU A 238 34.43 20.53 35.32
N VAL A 239 34.29 20.98 34.06
CA VAL A 239 34.85 22.26 33.60
C VAL A 239 34.23 23.45 34.36
N ALA A 240 32.94 23.40 34.71
CA ALA A 240 32.31 24.46 35.50
C ALA A 240 32.84 24.51 36.94
N GLU A 241 33.08 23.36 37.56
CA GLU A 241 33.70 23.24 38.89
C GLU A 241 35.15 23.73 38.89
N GLU A 242 35.96 23.33 37.91
CA GLU A 242 37.33 23.82 37.74
C GLU A 242 37.36 25.35 37.55
N ASN A 243 36.45 25.90 36.75
CA ASN A 243 36.34 27.35 36.56
C ASN A 243 35.93 28.09 37.85
N LEU A 244 35.12 27.47 38.70
CA LEU A 244 34.76 28.00 40.01
C LEU A 244 35.98 28.08 40.94
N ASP A 245 36.75 26.98 41.03
CA ASP A 245 37.98 26.93 41.83
C ASP A 245 39.04 27.93 41.33
N LEU A 246 39.25 28.01 40.00
CA LEU A 246 40.13 29.02 39.40
C LEU A 246 39.70 30.45 39.72
N LYS A 247 38.40 30.72 39.70
CA LYS A 247 37.85 32.05 40.04
C LYS A 247 38.04 32.39 41.51
N GLU A 248 37.92 31.42 42.41
CA GLU A 248 38.21 31.59 43.84
C GLU A 248 39.70 31.90 44.07
N LYS A 249 40.60 31.12 43.45
CA LYS A 249 42.06 31.37 43.48
C LYS A 249 42.43 32.74 42.94
N LEU A 250 41.83 33.16 41.82
CA LEU A 250 42.02 34.50 41.26
C LEU A 250 41.53 35.59 42.22
N GLY A 251 40.39 35.38 42.88
CA GLY A 251 39.88 36.27 43.93
C GLY A 251 40.86 36.43 45.08
N ALA A 252 41.42 35.33 45.60
CA ALA A 252 42.41 35.35 46.67
C ALA A 252 43.69 36.10 46.27
N ILE A 253 44.20 35.86 45.05
CA ILE A 253 45.37 36.59 44.52
C ILE A 253 45.06 38.09 44.41
N GLN A 254 43.88 38.44 43.90
CA GLN A 254 43.48 39.84 43.74
C GLN A 254 43.36 40.54 45.10
N GLU A 255 42.90 39.82 46.13
CA GLU A 255 42.85 40.32 47.50
C GLU A 255 44.27 40.56 48.07
N ILE A 256 45.20 39.62 47.88
CA ILE A 256 46.62 39.76 48.26
C ILE A 256 47.23 41.00 47.58
N VAL A 257 47.08 41.13 46.26
CA VAL A 257 47.61 42.28 45.49
C VAL A 257 47.00 43.60 45.97
N SER A 258 45.71 43.60 46.32
CA SER A 258 45.07 44.80 46.87
C SER A 258 45.56 45.13 48.29
N GLY A 259 45.91 44.12 49.09
CA GLY A 259 46.55 44.25 50.39
C GLY A 259 47.97 44.81 50.29
N GLU A 260 48.78 44.31 49.35
CA GLU A 260 50.11 44.84 49.07
C GLU A 260 50.07 46.30 48.64
N LYS A 261 49.15 46.68 47.73
CA LYS A 261 48.97 48.09 47.34
C LYS A 261 48.55 48.98 48.51
N ARG A 262 47.79 48.45 49.48
CA ARG A 262 47.44 49.17 50.71
C ARG A 262 48.66 49.36 51.62
N LEU A 263 49.46 48.30 51.81
CA LEU A 263 50.71 48.35 52.57
C LEU A 263 51.74 49.29 51.92
N GLU A 264 51.86 49.28 50.60
CA GLU A 264 52.77 50.16 49.85
C GLU A 264 52.33 51.63 49.97
N ASN A 265 51.03 51.92 49.88
CA ASN A 265 50.50 53.27 50.13
C ASN A 265 50.69 53.71 51.59
N GLN A 266 50.55 52.80 52.56
CA GLN A 266 50.78 53.09 53.98
C GLN A 266 52.27 53.33 54.28
N ASN A 267 53.18 52.61 53.61
CA ASN A 267 54.62 52.84 53.66
C ASN A 267 55.02 54.17 52.98
N ARG A 268 54.39 54.54 51.87
CA ARG A 268 54.57 55.88 51.26
C ARG A 268 54.11 57.01 52.17
N LEU A 269 52.98 56.84 52.86
CA LEU A 269 52.46 57.80 53.85
C LEU A 269 53.34 57.88 55.11
N SER A 270 53.98 56.77 55.50
CA SER A 270 54.91 56.71 56.63
C SER A 270 56.28 57.31 56.29
N ASN A 271 56.79 57.08 55.08
CA ASN A 271 58.03 57.70 54.59
C ASN A 271 57.87 59.20 54.26
N SER A 272 56.65 59.67 53.94
CA SER A 272 56.36 61.12 53.82
C SER A 272 56.31 61.87 55.16
N ARG A 273 56.34 61.18 56.31
CA ARG A 273 56.49 61.84 57.63
C ARG A 273 57.95 62.00 58.08
N THR A 274 58.92 61.38 57.41
CA THR A 274 60.34 61.43 57.81
C THR A 274 61.22 62.33 56.94
N ILE A 275 60.71 62.88 55.83
CA ILE A 275 61.48 63.81 54.97
C ILE A 275 60.58 64.98 54.53
N ARG A 276 60.46 65.99 55.40
CA ARG A 276 60.06 67.37 55.01
C ARG A 276 60.65 68.38 56.01
N LYS A 277 61.93 68.67 55.85
CA LYS A 277 62.54 69.99 56.10
C LYS A 277 63.70 70.15 55.12
N SER A 278 63.78 71.32 54.49
CA SER A 278 64.70 71.70 53.39
C SER A 278 64.24 71.21 52.02
N GLY A 279 64.09 72.03 50.98
CA GLY A 279 64.38 73.45 50.79
C GLY A 279 64.00 73.82 49.35
N ASN A 280 63.58 75.07 49.16
CA ASN A 280 63.13 75.72 47.92
C ASN A 280 64.21 75.76 46.81
N ASN A 281 63.78 75.69 45.54
CA ASN A 281 63.96 76.75 44.51
C ASN A 281 63.57 76.25 43.09
N ASN A 282 62.66 76.99 42.41
CA ASN A 282 62.73 77.58 41.04
C ASN A 282 63.57 76.88 39.95
N PHE A 283 63.26 76.81 38.64
CA PHE A 283 62.21 77.28 37.72
C PHE A 283 62.53 76.63 36.33
N ASP A 284 61.51 76.31 35.53
CA ASP A 284 61.44 76.03 34.06
C ASP A 284 62.45 75.13 33.31
N ASP A 285 61.98 74.06 32.64
CA ASP A 285 61.63 74.05 31.20
C ASP A 285 61.14 72.65 30.71
N LYS A 286 60.14 72.66 29.80
CA LYS A 286 59.52 71.63 28.90
C LYS A 286 59.54 70.11 29.22
N ASN A 287 58.36 69.48 29.13
CA ASN A 287 58.26 68.11 28.60
C ASN A 287 56.92 67.78 27.93
N GLN A 288 57.02 67.14 26.75
CA GLN A 288 55.92 66.56 25.98
C GLN A 288 55.49 65.20 26.57
N VAL A 289 54.18 64.91 26.55
CA VAL A 289 53.52 63.82 25.80
C VAL A 289 52.15 63.52 26.43
N SER A 290 51.16 63.53 25.53
CA SER A 290 49.71 63.38 25.65
C SER A 290 49.22 62.13 26.39
N GLN A 291 48.27 62.30 27.32
CA GLN A 291 46.82 62.01 27.21
C GLN A 291 46.44 60.56 27.60
N THR A 292 45.83 60.29 28.76
CA THR A 292 44.43 60.57 29.19
C THR A 292 43.39 59.91 28.28
N LEU A 293 42.27 59.34 28.73
CA LEU A 293 41.51 59.30 29.98
C LEU A 293 40.54 58.10 29.80
N GLY A 294 40.28 57.28 30.81
CA GLY A 294 39.13 57.50 31.71
C GLY A 294 38.04 56.47 31.41
N LYS A 295 37.89 55.42 32.23
CA LYS A 295 37.03 55.37 33.43
C LYS A 295 35.53 55.40 33.14
N SER A 296 34.88 54.30 33.51
CA SER A 296 33.92 54.24 34.62
C SER A 296 32.46 53.87 34.30
N SER A 297 32.02 52.90 35.11
CA SER A 297 30.78 52.83 35.91
C SER A 297 29.46 52.32 35.34
N LYS A 298 28.97 51.32 36.11
CA LYS A 298 27.65 51.16 36.74
C LYS A 298 26.40 51.24 35.87
N VAL A 299 25.71 50.12 35.87
CA VAL A 299 24.32 49.92 35.46
C VAL A 299 23.40 50.12 36.66
N LYS A 300 22.31 50.90 36.49
CA LYS A 300 21.13 50.86 37.35
C LYS A 300 19.86 50.99 36.49
N ARG A 301 18.83 50.30 36.98
CA ARG A 301 17.45 50.12 36.49
C ARG A 301 16.70 51.42 36.15
N GLY A 302 15.82 51.30 35.14
CA GLY A 302 14.37 51.52 35.31
C GLY A 302 13.74 52.70 34.56
N GLY A 303 12.77 52.38 33.69
CA GLY A 303 11.66 53.24 33.18
C GLY A 303 12.06 54.49 32.38
N GLU A 304 11.27 55.08 31.50
CA GLU A 304 9.97 54.81 30.87
C GLU A 304 9.89 55.84 29.70
N GLU A 305 9.14 55.51 28.64
CA GLU A 305 8.59 56.39 27.59
C GLU A 305 9.44 57.47 26.89
N THR A 306 9.60 57.35 25.56
CA THR A 306 8.87 58.20 24.58
C THR A 306 9.27 57.88 23.12
N SER A 307 8.23 57.71 22.30
CA SER A 307 8.08 58.18 20.90
C SER A 307 9.32 58.34 19.99
N SER A 308 9.43 57.49 18.97
CA SER A 308 9.71 57.93 17.60
C SER A 308 9.35 56.87 16.56
N LYS A 309 8.87 57.35 15.41
CA LYS A 309 8.36 56.65 14.24
C LYS A 309 9.44 55.93 13.43
N GLY A 310 8.98 54.95 12.63
CA GLY A 310 9.69 54.32 11.50
C GLY A 310 10.43 53.05 11.93
N GLY A 311 10.19 51.86 11.39
CA GLY A 311 9.69 51.45 10.10
C GLY A 311 10.45 50.17 9.74
N THR A 312 9.76 49.19 9.15
CA THR A 312 10.35 48.02 8.47
C THR A 312 11.19 47.05 9.31
N PHE A 313 10.60 46.27 10.23
CA PHE A 313 11.18 44.96 10.62
C PHE A 313 10.13 44.00 11.21
N CYS A 314 9.00 43.80 10.52
CA CYS A 314 7.98 42.82 10.92
C CYS A 314 7.34 42.02 9.76
N LEU A 315 7.93 42.02 8.56
CA LEU A 315 7.36 41.29 7.41
C LEU A 315 7.98 39.92 7.13
N PHE A 316 9.02 39.50 7.86
CA PHE A 316 9.66 38.21 7.58
C PHE A 316 9.05 37.00 8.30
N LYS A 317 8.26 37.21 9.37
CA LYS A 317 7.70 36.09 10.16
C LYS A 317 6.37 35.55 9.63
N GLN A 318 5.68 36.30 8.77
CA GLN A 318 4.35 35.92 8.28
C GLN A 318 4.36 35.22 6.91
N ASN A 319 5.46 35.31 6.15
CA ASN A 319 5.59 34.66 4.85
C ASN A 319 6.20 33.25 4.91
N CYS A 320 7.06 32.93 5.89
CA CYS A 320 7.67 31.59 5.97
C CYS A 320 6.66 30.45 6.21
N VAL A 321 5.54 30.71 6.89
CA VAL A 321 4.51 29.69 7.15
C VAL A 321 3.72 29.32 5.88
N ARG A 322 3.66 30.20 4.88
CA ARG A 322 2.94 29.95 3.62
C ARG A 322 3.74 29.12 2.60
N PHE A 323 5.06 29.01 2.75
CA PHE A 323 5.90 28.26 1.81
C PHE A 323 6.16 26.81 2.22
N ILE A 324 5.92 26.43 3.48
CA ILE A 324 6.11 25.06 3.96
C ILE A 324 5.27 24.03 3.16
N PRO A 325 3.99 24.27 2.83
CA PRO A 325 3.20 23.34 2.03
C PRO A 325 3.77 23.15 0.62
N TRP A 326 4.28 24.22 0.00
CA TRP A 326 4.85 24.19 -1.35
C TRP A 326 6.18 23.42 -1.39
N ILE A 327 7.00 23.53 -0.33
CA ILE A 327 8.24 22.75 -0.20
C ILE A 327 7.91 21.26 -0.04
N ILE A 328 6.89 20.91 0.73
CA ILE A 328 6.45 19.50 0.90
C ILE A 328 5.93 18.94 -0.44
N VAL A 329 5.13 19.70 -1.19
CA VAL A 329 4.63 19.29 -2.51
C VAL A 329 5.78 19.10 -3.51
N ALA A 330 6.78 19.99 -3.51
CA ALA A 330 7.95 19.86 -4.37
C ALA A 330 8.79 18.62 -4.03
N LEU A 331 8.97 18.30 -2.74
CA LEU A 331 9.66 17.08 -2.29
C LEU A 331 8.90 15.81 -2.68
N LEU A 332 7.56 15.80 -2.56
CA LEU A 332 6.73 14.67 -2.97
C LEU A 332 6.76 14.46 -4.49
N LEU A 333 6.72 15.53 -5.28
CA LEU A 333 6.88 15.46 -6.74
C LEU A 333 8.28 14.93 -7.14
N GLY A 334 9.33 15.40 -6.46
CA GLY A 334 10.69 14.89 -6.67
C GLY A 334 10.81 13.40 -6.37
N ALA A 335 10.25 12.94 -5.25
CA ALA A 335 10.22 11.52 -4.90
C ALA A 335 9.42 10.69 -5.92
N PHE A 336 8.28 11.21 -6.41
CA PHE A 336 7.47 10.54 -7.43
C PHE A 336 8.22 10.41 -8.75
N ILE A 337 8.95 11.45 -9.19
CA ILE A 337 9.76 11.41 -10.41
C ILE A 337 10.89 10.39 -10.28
N VAL A 338 11.57 10.30 -9.12
CA VAL A 338 12.64 9.31 -8.91
C VAL A 338 12.08 7.88 -8.90
N LEU A 339 10.93 7.66 -8.25
CA LEU A 339 10.26 6.35 -8.25
C LEU A 339 9.78 5.96 -9.65
N TYR A 340 9.22 6.90 -10.41
CA TYR A 340 8.76 6.65 -11.78
C TYR A 340 9.94 6.37 -12.73
N SER A 341 11.03 7.11 -12.59
CA SER A 341 12.29 6.90 -13.34
C SER A 341 12.86 5.51 -13.08
N ASN A 342 12.95 5.10 -11.82
CA ASN A 342 13.49 3.80 -11.44
C ASN A 342 12.57 2.64 -11.83
N GLY A 343 11.24 2.83 -11.77
CA GLY A 343 10.27 1.84 -12.23
C GLY A 343 10.46 1.48 -13.71
N ASN A 344 10.58 2.49 -14.58
CA ASN A 344 10.75 2.26 -16.02
C ASN A 344 12.05 1.52 -16.37
N VAL A 345 13.13 1.72 -15.61
CA VAL A 345 14.40 0.97 -15.81
C VAL A 345 14.27 -0.50 -15.41
N VAL A 346 13.53 -0.79 -14.34
CA VAL A 346 13.31 -2.18 -13.87
C VAL A 346 12.35 -2.93 -14.80
N PHE A 347 11.28 -2.27 -15.27
CA PHE A 347 10.35 -2.87 -16.24
C PHE A 347 10.99 -3.07 -17.62
N GLY A 348 11.89 -2.19 -18.05
CA GLY A 348 12.66 -2.34 -19.29
C GLY A 348 13.55 -3.59 -19.30
N LYS A 349 14.26 -3.87 -18.20
CA LYS A 349 15.10 -5.07 -18.08
C LYS A 349 14.30 -6.37 -18.10
N LYS A 350 13.17 -6.44 -17.38
CA LYS A 350 12.29 -7.63 -17.39
C LYS A 350 11.69 -7.90 -18.77
N ARG A 351 11.34 -6.85 -19.52
CA ARG A 351 10.81 -7.00 -20.89
C ARG A 351 11.85 -7.60 -21.85
N GLN A 352 13.13 -7.21 -21.71
CA GLN A 352 14.22 -7.78 -22.50
C GLN A 352 14.52 -9.24 -22.15
N GLU A 353 14.33 -9.66 -20.89
CA GLU A 353 14.47 -11.06 -20.48
C GLU A 353 13.34 -11.93 -21.05
N ILE A 354 12.10 -11.45 -21.01
CA ILE A 354 10.94 -12.16 -21.59
C ILE A 354 11.12 -12.35 -23.10
N GLU A 355 11.55 -11.30 -23.83
CA GLU A 355 11.82 -11.41 -25.27
C GLU A 355 12.96 -12.37 -25.63
N LYS A 356 13.92 -12.60 -24.73
CA LYS A 356 14.98 -13.61 -24.92
C LYS A 356 14.44 -15.03 -24.71
N VAL A 357 13.57 -15.22 -23.72
CA VAL A 357 12.94 -16.52 -23.45
C VAL A 357 12.01 -16.91 -24.62
N ASP A 358 11.19 -15.99 -25.11
CA ASP A 358 10.29 -16.27 -26.26
C ASP A 358 11.06 -16.62 -27.53
N ARG A 359 12.23 -16.00 -27.77
CA ARG A 359 13.11 -16.36 -28.89
C ARG A 359 13.73 -17.74 -28.72
N ALA A 360 14.10 -18.12 -27.51
CA ALA A 360 14.68 -19.45 -27.23
C ALA A 360 13.65 -20.56 -27.42
N ILE A 361 12.40 -20.34 -26.99
CA ILE A 361 11.28 -21.28 -27.18
C ILE A 361 11.00 -21.47 -28.68
N ASN A 362 10.85 -20.38 -29.43
CA ASN A 362 10.61 -20.46 -30.87
C ASN A 362 11.75 -21.15 -31.65
N GLN A 363 13.00 -21.03 -31.18
CA GLN A 363 14.12 -21.77 -31.77
C GLN A 363 14.05 -23.27 -31.48
N GLN A 364 13.68 -23.68 -30.26
CA GLN A 364 13.52 -25.11 -29.93
C GLN A 364 12.39 -25.76 -30.75
N ASP A 365 11.26 -25.08 -30.90
CA ASP A 365 10.12 -25.60 -31.69
C ASP A 365 10.49 -25.76 -33.17
N SER A 366 11.28 -24.83 -33.73
CA SER A 366 11.74 -24.92 -35.13
C SER A 366 12.72 -26.08 -35.38
N VAL A 367 13.50 -26.46 -34.36
CA VAL A 367 14.44 -27.60 -34.45
C VAL A 367 13.68 -28.91 -34.32
N ALA A 368 12.71 -29.00 -33.40
CA ALA A 368 11.88 -30.19 -33.23
C ALA A 368 11.09 -30.54 -34.51
N VAL A 369 10.48 -29.54 -35.16
CA VAL A 369 9.75 -29.74 -36.43
C VAL A 369 10.66 -30.18 -37.57
N SER A 370 11.92 -29.70 -37.59
CA SER A 370 12.94 -30.08 -38.58
C SER A 370 13.45 -31.52 -38.40
N GLU A 371 13.51 -32.02 -37.17
CA GLU A 371 13.88 -33.42 -36.89
C GLU A 371 12.75 -34.39 -37.23
N GLU A 372 11.49 -34.05 -36.92
CA GLU A 372 10.34 -34.87 -37.32
C GLU A 372 10.20 -34.98 -38.85
N THR A 373 10.44 -33.90 -39.60
CA THR A 373 10.40 -33.94 -41.07
C THR A 373 11.55 -34.73 -41.71
N LYS A 374 12.65 -34.96 -40.98
CA LYS A 374 13.74 -35.84 -41.44
C LYS A 374 13.48 -37.32 -41.15
N GLN A 375 12.67 -37.66 -40.15
CA GLN A 375 12.31 -39.05 -39.86
C GLN A 375 11.17 -39.57 -40.76
N LEU A 376 10.41 -38.66 -41.39
CA LEU A 376 9.33 -38.97 -42.32
C LEU A 376 9.76 -39.06 -43.80
N LYS A 377 11.05 -38.91 -44.09
CA LYS A 377 11.67 -39.13 -45.41
C LYS A 377 12.65 -40.28 -45.34
#